data_AF-A0AA41V222-F1
#
_entry.id   AF-A0AA41V222-F1
#
_cell.length_a   1.000
_cell.length_b   1.000
_cell.length_c   1.000
_cell.angle_alpha   90.00
_cell.angle_beta   90.00
_cell.angle_gamma   90.00
#
_symmetry.space_group_name_H-M   'P 1'
#
loop_
_entity.id
_entity.type
_entity.pdbx_description
1 polymer ?
#
loop_
_entity_poly.entity_id
_entity_poly.type
_entity_poly.pdbx_seq_one_letter_code
_entity_poly.pdbx_strand_id
1 'polypeptide(L)'
;MAKFSIIFSPFFFGLLLVILLAFITEGGVNANEQLYCETGRGIGYTNMANCSKNSCQSYCQDTYGRSSVTSGRCFYPAPNAVVCFCCVS
;
A
#
# COMPACT_ATOMS: atom_id res chain seq x y z
N MET A 1 25.92 50.62 -12.24
CA MET A 1 25.42 49.24 -12.48
C MET A 1 25.03 48.64 -11.15
N ALA A 2 23.78 48.77 -10.73
CA ALA A 2 23.27 48.14 -9.51
C ALA A 2 22.80 46.73 -9.87
N LYS A 3 23.55 45.71 -9.44
CA LYS A 3 23.17 44.30 -9.60
C LYS A 3 21.91 44.06 -8.75
N PHE A 4 20.83 43.65 -9.40
CA PHE A 4 19.62 43.15 -8.78
C PHE A 4 19.98 41.99 -7.84
N SER A 5 19.93 42.22 -6.52
CA SER A 5 19.91 41.15 -5.54
C SER A 5 18.52 40.52 -5.56
N ILE A 6 18.44 39.31 -6.11
CA ILE A 6 17.24 38.47 -6.03
C ILE A 6 17.00 38.20 -4.55
N ILE A 7 15.91 38.76 -4.05
CA ILE A 7 15.40 38.60 -2.69
C ILE A 7 15.14 37.10 -2.47
N PHE A 8 16.10 36.43 -1.82
CA PHE A 8 15.96 35.09 -1.27
C PHE A 8 14.96 35.16 -0.10
N SER A 9 13.67 35.11 -0.42
CA SER A 9 12.62 35.10 0.59
C SER A 9 12.64 33.75 1.32
N PRO A 10 12.80 33.73 2.66
CA PRO A 10 12.76 32.49 3.46
C PRO A 10 11.41 31.78 3.37
N PHE A 11 10.37 32.48 2.90
CA PHE A 11 9.04 31.93 2.67
C PHE A 11 9.03 30.87 1.57
N PHE A 12 9.86 31.05 0.53
CA PHE A 12 9.93 30.11 -0.60
C PHE A 12 10.56 28.78 -0.21
N PHE A 13 11.57 28.82 0.67
CA PHE A 13 12.21 27.62 1.21
C PHE A 13 11.28 26.84 2.14
N GLY A 14 10.51 27.55 2.98
CA GLY A 14 9.52 26.91 3.84
C GLY A 14 8.43 26.20 3.04
N LEU A 15 7.89 26.85 2.01
CA LEU A 15 6.86 26.26 1.15
C LEU A 15 7.37 25.00 0.41
N LEU A 16 8.60 25.06 -0.11
CA LEU A 16 9.20 23.94 -0.84
C LEU A 16 9.41 22.71 0.06
N LEU A 17 9.79 22.92 1.33
CA LEU A 17 9.90 21.86 2.34
C LEU A 17 8.56 21.21 2.67
N VAL A 18 7.49 22.00 2.80
CA VAL A 18 6.14 21.48 3.06
C VAL A 18 5.64 20.63 1.89
N ILE A 19 5.89 21.08 0.65
CA ILE A 19 5.53 20.31 -0.55
C ILE A 19 6.29 18.99 -0.60
N LEU A 20 7.60 18.99 -0.34
CA LEU A 20 8.41 17.76 -0.32
C LEU A 20 7.96 16.78 0.76
N LEU A 21 7.60 17.26 1.95
CA LEU A 21 7.06 16.42 3.02
C LEU A 21 5.72 15.78 2.62
N ALA A 22 4.84 16.53 1.95
CA ALA A 22 3.57 16.02 1.46
C ALA A 22 3.74 14.85 0.47
N PHE A 23 4.69 14.96 -0.47
CA PHE A 23 5.01 13.88 -1.41
C PHE A 23 5.56 12.61 -0.74
N ILE A 24 6.34 12.76 0.33
CA ILE A 24 6.86 11.60 1.09
C ILE A 24 5.73 10.93 1.88
N THR A 25 4.78 11.71 2.41
CA THR A 25 3.66 11.16 3.19
C THR A 25 2.63 10.39 2.35
N GLU A 26 2.43 10.74 1.08
CA GLU A 26 1.50 9.99 0.20
C GLU A 26 2.10 8.68 -0.32
N GLY A 27 3.43 8.54 -0.31
CA GLY A 27 4.15 7.28 -0.58
C GLY A 27 4.28 6.36 0.64
N GLY A 28 3.61 6.69 1.74
CA GLY A 28 3.64 5.93 2.99
C GLY A 28 3.04 4.55 2.81
N VAL A 29 3.91 3.54 2.73
CA VAL A 29 3.58 2.13 2.90
C VAL A 29 2.67 2.01 4.13
N ASN A 30 1.40 1.63 3.91
CA ASN A 30 0.41 1.50 4.97
C ASN A 30 0.85 0.38 5.93
N ALA A 31 1.63 0.73 6.95
CA ALA A 31 2.13 -0.16 7.99
C ALA A 31 1.01 -0.63 8.96
N ASN A 32 -0.26 -0.48 8.57
CA ASN A 32 -1.42 -0.66 9.44
C ASN A 32 -2.56 -1.47 8.80
N GLU A 33 -2.36 -2.09 7.63
CA GLU A 33 -3.33 -3.07 7.12
C GLU A 33 -3.23 -4.37 7.96
N GLN A 34 -3.75 -4.40 9.18
CA GLN A 34 -3.84 -5.67 9.92
C GLN A 34 -4.42 -6.75 8.99
N LEU A 35 -3.83 -7.96 8.94
CA LEU A 35 -4.40 -9.05 8.13
C LEU A 35 -5.78 -9.38 8.70
N TYR A 36 -6.83 -8.81 8.14
CA TYR A 36 -8.20 -9.03 8.57
C TYR A 36 -9.11 -9.24 7.35
N CYS A 37 -10.10 -10.10 7.55
CA CYS A 37 -11.19 -10.29 6.60
C CYS A 37 -12.36 -9.41 7.03
N GLU A 38 -12.81 -8.50 6.15
CA GLU A 38 -14.03 -7.73 6.38
C GLU A 38 -15.23 -8.65 6.61
N THR A 39 -15.26 -9.78 5.90
CA THR A 39 -16.30 -10.80 6.00
C THR A 39 -15.68 -12.20 6.02
N GLY A 40 -16.10 -13.02 7.00
CA GLY A 40 -15.68 -14.41 7.12
C GLY A 40 -14.42 -14.63 7.97
N ARG A 41 -13.67 -15.70 7.68
CA ARG A 41 -12.45 -16.09 8.39
C ARG A 41 -11.25 -16.13 7.45
N GLY A 42 -10.09 -15.72 7.96
CA GLY A 42 -8.81 -15.89 7.28
C GLY A 42 -8.33 -17.33 7.43
N ILE A 43 -8.00 -17.99 6.32
CA ILE A 43 -7.63 -19.42 6.33
C ILE A 43 -6.21 -19.71 5.84
N GLY A 44 -5.56 -18.73 5.21
CA GLY A 44 -4.21 -18.93 4.72
C GLY A 44 -3.64 -17.72 4.02
N TYR A 45 -2.33 -17.79 3.79
CA TYR A 45 -1.58 -16.75 3.12
C TYR A 45 -0.47 -17.34 2.26
N THR A 46 -0.08 -16.59 1.22
CA THR A 46 1.06 -16.93 0.37
C THR A 46 1.84 -15.69 -0.01
N ASN A 47 3.16 -15.81 -0.17
CA ASN A 47 3.99 -14.70 -0.64
C ASN A 47 3.84 -14.57 -2.16
N MET A 48 3.55 -13.37 -2.65
CA MET A 48 3.48 -13.07 -4.07
C MET A 48 4.44 -11.92 -4.37
N ALA A 49 5.33 -12.11 -5.35
CA ALA A 49 6.24 -11.05 -5.79
C ALA A 49 5.50 -9.86 -6.40
N ASN A 50 4.34 -10.11 -7.03
CA ASN A 50 3.46 -9.09 -7.58
C ASN A 50 2.02 -9.42 -7.18
N CYS A 51 1.56 -8.83 -6.07
CA CYS A 51 0.21 -9.08 -5.59
C CYS A 51 -0.75 -8.00 -6.11
N SER A 52 -1.62 -8.40 -7.02
CA SER A 52 -2.82 -7.64 -7.37
C SER A 52 -4.05 -8.26 -6.69
N LYS A 53 -5.09 -7.46 -6.47
CA LYS A 53 -6.37 -7.94 -5.95
C LYS A 53 -6.90 -9.14 -6.76
N ASN A 54 -6.80 -9.06 -8.09
CA ASN A 54 -7.26 -10.11 -8.99
C ASN A 54 -6.42 -11.38 -8.87
N SER A 55 -5.09 -11.26 -8.90
CA SER A 55 -4.20 -12.42 -8.80
C SER A 55 -4.32 -13.14 -7.46
N CYS A 56 -4.45 -12.38 -6.36
CA CYS A 56 -4.65 -12.95 -5.03
C CYS A 56 -6.01 -13.65 -4.92
N GLN A 57 -7.07 -13.01 -5.41
CA GLN A 57 -8.41 -13.62 -5.43
C GLN A 57 -8.44 -14.90 -6.26
N SER A 58 -7.82 -14.92 -7.45
CA SER A 58 -7.71 -16.13 -8.27
C SER A 58 -6.97 -17.24 -7.54
N TYR A 59 -5.80 -16.95 -6.95
CA TYR A 59 -5.06 -17.93 -6.14
C TYR A 59 -5.91 -18.52 -5.01
N CYS A 60 -6.61 -17.67 -4.25
CA CYS A 60 -7.45 -18.12 -3.16
C CYS A 60 -8.58 -19.02 -3.67
N GLN A 61 -9.23 -18.62 -4.76
CA GLN A 61 -10.33 -19.38 -5.37
C GLN A 61 -9.87 -20.73 -5.93
N ASP A 62 -8.67 -20.78 -6.52
CA ASP A 62 -8.10 -22.02 -7.07
C ASP A 62 -7.60 -22.96 -5.96
N THR A 63 -7.15 -22.42 -4.83
CA THR A 63 -6.60 -23.20 -3.70
C THR A 63 -7.70 -23.70 -2.75
N TYR A 64 -8.66 -22.84 -2.42
CA TYR A 64 -9.67 -23.09 -1.39
C TYR A 64 -11.09 -23.24 -1.92
N GLY A 65 -11.28 -23.08 -3.24
CA GLY A 65 -12.57 -23.23 -3.90
C GLY A 65 -13.33 -21.91 -4.06
N ARG A 66 -13.82 -21.68 -5.29
CA ARG A 66 -14.57 -20.46 -5.68
C ARG A 66 -15.78 -20.18 -4.80
N SER A 67 -16.47 -21.22 -4.33
CA SER A 67 -17.69 -21.11 -3.55
C SER A 67 -17.45 -20.75 -2.09
N SER A 68 -16.24 -21.00 -1.58
CA SER A 68 -15.89 -20.79 -0.18
C SER A 68 -15.17 -19.46 0.05
N VAL A 69 -14.45 -18.94 -0.96
CA VAL A 69 -13.68 -17.70 -0.86
C VAL A 69 -14.57 -16.45 -1.01
N THR A 70 -14.58 -15.61 0.03
CA THR A 70 -15.26 -14.30 0.02
C THR A 70 -14.38 -13.23 -0.60
N SER A 71 -13.08 -13.22 -0.30
CA SER A 71 -12.13 -12.25 -0.88
C SER A 71 -10.67 -12.69 -0.77
N GLY A 72 -9.83 -12.16 -1.67
CA GLY A 72 -8.37 -12.21 -1.56
C GLY A 72 -7.83 -10.80 -1.34
N ARG A 73 -6.99 -10.61 -0.32
CA ARG A 73 -6.39 -9.31 0.04
C ARG A 73 -4.87 -9.38 -0.08
N CYS A 74 -4.25 -8.36 -0.67
CA CYS A 74 -2.81 -8.22 -0.67
C CYS A 74 -2.39 -7.40 0.54
N PHE A 75 -1.44 -7.90 1.31
CA PHE A 75 -0.86 -7.25 2.47
C PHE A 75 0.63 -7.04 2.27
N TYR A 76 1.15 -5.91 2.72
CA TYR A 76 2.54 -5.50 2.58
C TYR A 76 3.22 -5.43 3.96
N PRO A 77 3.60 -6.57 4.57
CA PRO A 77 4.27 -6.58 5.87
C PRO A 77 5.65 -5.91 5.83
N ALA A 78 6.28 -5.81 4.65
CA ALA A 78 7.56 -5.16 4.45
C ALA A 78 7.64 -4.57 3.03
N PRO A 79 8.49 -3.55 2.79
CA PRO A 79 8.60 -2.86 1.49
C PRO A 79 8.98 -3.76 0.30
N ASN A 80 9.47 -4.99 0.55
CA ASN A 80 9.82 -5.97 -0.49
C ASN A 80 9.07 -7.31 -0.33
N ALA A 81 8.08 -7.38 0.55
CA ALA A 81 7.31 -8.59 0.79
C ALA A 81 5.83 -8.27 0.64
N VAL A 82 5.18 -8.94 -0.31
CA VAL A 82 3.74 -8.88 -0.48
C VAL A 82 3.16 -10.25 -0.25
N VAL A 83 2.10 -10.29 0.54
CA VAL A 83 1.44 -11.52 0.96
C VAL A 83 0.00 -11.46 0.49
N CYS A 84 -0.46 -12.47 -0.22
CA CYS A 84 -1.86 -12.68 -0.49
C CYS A 84 -2.50 -13.42 0.67
N PHE A 85 -3.56 -12.85 1.25
CA PHE A 85 -4.36 -13.41 2.33
C PHE A 85 -5.73 -13.82 1.82
N CYS A 86 -6.16 -15.04 2.14
CA CYS A 86 -7.43 -15.60 1.67
C CYS A 86 -8.49 -15.58 2.77
N CYS A 87 -9.64 -14.99 2.44
CA CYS A 87 -10.82 -14.92 3.28
C CYS A 87 -11.90 -15.85 2.74
N VAL A 88 -12.53 -16.63 3.63
CA VAL A 88 -13.66 -17.53 3.31
C VAL A 88 -14.88 -17.24 4.17
N SER A 89 -16.07 -17.53 3.65
CA SER A 89 -17.35 -17.36 4.36
C SER A 89 -17.54 -18.39 5.46
#